data_AF-A0A6I3JF64-F1
#
_entry.id   AF-A0A6I3JF64-F1
#
_cell.length_a   1.000
_cell.length_b   1.000
_cell.length_c   1.000
_cell.angle_alpha   90.00
_cell.angle_beta   90.00
_cell.angle_gamma   90.00
#
_symmetry.space_group_name_H-M   'P 1'
#
loop_
_entity.id
_entity.type
_entity.pdbx_description
1 polymer ?
#
loop_
_entity_poly.entity_id
_entity_poly.type
_entity_poly.pdbx_seq_one_letter_code
_entity_poly.pdbx_strand_id
1 'polypeptide(L)'
;MTNIQITDADARAIAALHESGAEGIEGTAESVPDKVDGGEAAAVLGKILAKLVTDADDLAIANRATAGVMRSVANDYYDTDAEVGSAFADLVADVDPGGAHP
;
A
#
# COMPACT_ATOMS: atom_id res chain seq x y z
N MET A 1 20.76 -4.83 -16.87
CA MET A 1 19.48 -4.44 -16.25
C MET A 1 19.18 -5.48 -15.19
N THR A 2 19.12 -5.10 -13.92
CA THR A 2 18.66 -5.99 -12.85
C THR A 2 17.14 -6.06 -12.92
N ASN A 3 16.60 -7.26 -13.09
CA ASN A 3 15.16 -7.50 -13.02
C ASN A 3 14.73 -7.22 -11.57
N ILE A 4 14.15 -6.05 -11.32
CA ILE A 4 13.49 -5.78 -10.04
C ILE A 4 12.15 -6.52 -10.13
N GLN A 5 12.14 -7.78 -9.72
CA GLN A 5 10.91 -8.53 -9.52
C GLN A 5 10.43 -8.27 -8.10
N ILE A 6 9.23 -7.73 -7.97
CA ILE A 6 8.52 -7.61 -6.69
C ILE A 6 7.61 -8.83 -6.61
N THR A 7 7.72 -9.64 -5.56
CA THR A 7 6.82 -10.78 -5.37
C THR A 7 5.48 -10.33 -4.77
N ASP A 8 4.41 -11.15 -4.83
CA ASP A 8 3.14 -10.87 -4.13
C ASP A 8 3.38 -10.61 -2.63
N ALA A 9 4.24 -11.41 -2.00
CA ALA A 9 4.60 -11.25 -0.60
C ALA A 9 5.28 -9.89 -0.33
N ASP A 10 6.21 -9.47 -1.20
CA ASP A 10 6.87 -8.17 -1.10
C ASP A 10 5.87 -7.03 -1.31
N ALA A 11 4.99 -7.13 -2.31
CA ALA A 11 3.96 -6.12 -2.60
C ALA A 11 3.00 -5.95 -1.41
N ARG A 12 2.55 -7.05 -0.78
CA ARG A 12 1.74 -7.00 0.44
C ARG A 12 2.48 -6.39 1.62
N ALA A 13 3.76 -6.74 1.80
CA ALA A 13 4.58 -6.19 2.87
C ALA A 13 4.80 -4.67 2.70
N ILE A 14 5.09 -4.22 1.48
CA ILE A 14 5.24 -2.80 1.14
C ILE A 14 3.91 -2.06 1.36
N ALA A 15 2.78 -2.65 0.95
CA ALA A 15 1.47 -2.07 1.21
C ALA A 15 1.22 -1.87 2.70
N ALA A 16 1.46 -2.89 3.53
CA ALA A 16 1.29 -2.81 4.98
C ALA A 16 2.21 -1.76 5.63
N LEU A 17 3.45 -1.62 5.15
CA LEU A 17 4.39 -0.59 5.58
C LEU A 17 3.85 0.83 5.32
N HIS A 18 3.28 1.06 4.14
CA HIS A 18 2.69 2.36 3.81
C HIS A 18 1.43 2.64 4.64
N GLU A 19 0.60 1.65 4.96
CA GLU A 19 -0.55 1.84 5.83
C GLU A 19 -0.15 2.19 7.25
N SER A 20 0.80 1.42 7.81
CA SER A 20 1.37 1.72 9.13
C SER A 20 2.00 3.12 9.17
N GLY A 21 2.65 3.54 8.08
CA GLY A 21 3.17 4.89 7.91
C GLY A 21 2.06 5.96 7.94
N ALA A 22 0.97 5.74 7.19
CA ALA A 22 -0.18 6.66 7.18
C ALA A 22 -0.81 6.79 8.58
N GLU A 23 -1.04 5.66 9.26
CA GLU A 23 -1.59 5.64 10.62
C GLU A 23 -0.68 6.37 11.61
N GLY A 24 0.64 6.16 11.51
CA GLY A 24 1.61 6.86 12.37
C GLY A 24 1.62 8.37 12.14
N ILE A 25 1.47 8.83 10.89
CA ILE A 25 1.39 10.25 10.54
C ILE A 25 0.11 10.86 11.10
N GLU A 26 -1.04 10.22 10.90
CA GLU A 26 -2.33 10.71 11.40
C GLU A 26 -2.36 10.74 12.93
N GLY A 27 -1.90 9.68 13.59
CA GLY A 27 -1.80 9.66 15.06
C GLY A 27 -0.87 10.74 15.60
N THR A 28 0.18 11.10 14.86
CA THR A 28 1.05 12.23 15.21
C THR A 28 0.33 13.57 14.99
N ALA A 29 -0.44 13.72 13.92
CA ALA A 29 -1.23 14.91 13.67
C ALA A 29 -2.32 15.12 14.73
N GLU A 30 -2.95 14.05 15.22
CA GLU A 30 -3.90 14.09 16.34
C GLU A 30 -3.25 14.52 17.66
N SER A 31 -1.94 14.27 17.84
CA SER A 31 -1.19 14.68 19.02
C SER A 31 -0.81 16.17 19.02
N VAL A 32 -1.11 16.90 17.93
CA VAL A 32 -0.84 18.34 17.85
C VAL A 32 -1.69 19.09 18.88
N PRO A 33 -1.08 19.94 19.73
CA PRO A 33 -1.83 20.69 20.73
C PRO A 33 -2.83 21.63 20.06
N ASP A 34 -4.07 21.59 20.55
CA ASP A 34 -5.19 22.44 20.13
C ASP A 34 -5.01 23.91 20.56
N LYS A 35 -4.15 24.15 21.55
CA LYS A 35 -3.84 25.49 22.08
C LYS A 35 -2.35 25.62 22.36
N VAL A 36 -1.78 26.75 21.91
CA VAL A 36 -0.41 27.15 22.23
C VAL A 36 -0.46 28.52 22.89
N ASP A 37 0.05 28.62 24.11
CA ASP A 37 0.30 29.91 24.75
C ASP A 37 1.57 30.54 24.16
N GLY A 38 1.39 31.24 23.04
CA GLY A 38 2.48 31.84 22.27
C GLY A 38 2.68 33.34 22.53
N GLY A 39 1.88 33.96 23.40
CA GLY A 39 1.85 35.42 23.54
C GLY A 39 1.70 36.14 22.19
N GLU A 40 2.56 37.11 21.92
CA GLU A 40 2.58 37.84 20.63
C GLU A 40 2.86 36.94 19.41
N ALA A 41 3.53 35.80 19.60
CA ALA A 41 3.87 34.85 18.54
C ALA A 41 2.75 33.83 18.27
N ALA A 42 1.66 33.82 19.03
CA ALA A 42 0.59 32.82 18.92
C ALA A 42 0.02 32.72 17.49
N ALA A 43 -0.13 33.84 16.80
CA ALA A 43 -0.62 33.86 15.42
C ALA A 43 0.35 33.20 14.42
N VAL A 44 1.66 33.28 14.66
CA VAL A 44 2.68 32.64 13.82
C VAL A 44 2.74 31.15 14.10
N LEU A 45 2.76 30.77 15.38
CA LEU A 45 2.77 29.38 15.82
C LEU A 45 1.52 28.63 15.33
N GLY A 46 0.33 29.26 15.41
CA GLY A 46 -0.90 28.67 14.87
C GLY A 46 -0.84 28.39 13.37
N LYS A 47 -0.22 29.27 12.57
CA LYS A 47 -0.03 29.04 11.13
C LYS A 47 0.93 27.90 10.84
N ILE A 48 2.00 27.78 11.62
CA ILE A 48 2.97 26.69 11.49
C ILE A 48 2.30 25.35 11.80
N LEU A 49 1.54 25.28 12.90
CA LEU A 49 0.81 24.06 13.27
C LEU A 49 -0.25 23.70 12.24
N ALA A 50 -1.03 24.67 11.76
CA ALA A 50 -2.02 24.43 10.72
C ALA A 50 -1.37 23.87 9.45
N LYS A 51 -0.25 24.47 9.01
CA LYS A 51 0.49 23.96 7.85
C LYS A 51 1.06 22.56 8.10
N LEU A 52 1.60 22.30 9.29
CA LEU A 52 2.14 20.99 9.64
C LEU A 52 1.06 19.91 9.57
N VAL A 53 -0.13 20.18 10.10
CA VAL A 53 -1.27 19.25 10.03
C VAL A 53 -1.70 19.01 8.58
N THR A 54 -1.80 20.06 7.76
CA THR A 54 -2.12 19.89 6.33
C THR A 54 -1.07 19.07 5.58
N ASP A 55 0.22 19.35 5.80
CA ASP A 55 1.30 18.60 5.15
C ASP A 55 1.32 17.13 5.63
N ALA A 56 0.93 16.86 6.87
CA ALA A 56 0.78 15.51 7.41
C ALA A 56 -0.40 14.76 6.76
N ASP A 57 -1.56 15.40 6.60
CA ASP A 57 -2.72 14.81 5.93
C ASP A 57 -2.37 14.42 4.48
N ASP A 58 -1.73 15.31 3.74
CA ASP A 58 -1.30 15.05 2.35
C ASP A 58 -0.32 13.85 2.28
N LEU A 59 0.59 13.74 3.25
CA LEU A 59 1.54 12.64 3.32
C LEU A 59 0.86 11.31 3.70
N ALA A 60 -0.13 11.33 4.59
CA ALA A 60 -0.91 10.16 4.94
C ALA A 60 -1.73 9.66 3.72
N ILE A 61 -2.34 10.58 2.96
CA ILE A 61 -3.04 10.27 1.71
C ILE A 61 -2.10 9.62 0.69
N ALA A 62 -0.91 10.19 0.50
CA ALA A 62 0.09 9.64 -0.43
C ALA A 62 0.52 8.21 -0.04
N ASN A 63 0.69 7.95 1.26
CA ASN A 63 0.99 6.63 1.77
C ASN A 63 -0.16 5.64 1.49
N ARG A 64 -1.40 6.01 1.79
CA ARG A 64 -2.57 5.17 1.48
C ARG A 64 -2.72 4.87 -0.01
N ALA A 65 -2.50 5.87 -0.86
CA ALA A 65 -2.53 5.68 -2.31
C ALA A 65 -1.47 4.67 -2.76
N THR A 66 -0.25 4.77 -2.22
CA THR A 66 0.84 3.84 -2.53
C THR A 66 0.53 2.42 -2.05
N ALA A 67 -0.04 2.27 -0.85
CA ALA A 67 -0.51 0.98 -0.35
C ALA A 67 -1.58 0.36 -1.27
N GLY A 68 -2.51 1.19 -1.76
CA GLY A 68 -3.54 0.77 -2.72
C GLY A 68 -2.95 0.25 -4.03
N VAL A 69 -1.94 0.94 -4.59
CA VAL A 69 -1.23 0.48 -5.80
C VAL A 69 -0.54 -0.85 -5.56
N MET A 70 0.16 -1.00 -4.43
CA MET A 70 0.87 -2.25 -4.11
C MET A 70 -0.08 -3.44 -3.90
N ARG A 71 -1.27 -3.20 -3.32
CA ARG A 71 -2.33 -4.22 -3.29
C ARG A 71 -2.85 -4.60 -4.66
N SER A 72 -3.02 -3.62 -5.56
CA SER A 72 -3.43 -3.91 -6.93
C SER A 72 -2.41 -4.82 -7.61
N VAL A 73 -1.12 -4.51 -7.48
CA VAL A 73 -0.03 -5.35 -8.01
C VAL A 73 -0.06 -6.76 -7.40
N ALA A 74 -0.26 -6.87 -6.09
CA ALA A 74 -0.39 -8.18 -5.42
C ALA A 74 -1.60 -8.99 -5.93
N ASN A 75 -2.74 -8.34 -6.15
CA ASN A 75 -3.92 -8.98 -6.71
C ASN A 75 -3.71 -9.41 -8.17
N ASP A 76 -3.06 -8.59 -8.98
CA ASP A 76 -2.72 -8.94 -10.37
C ASP A 76 -1.84 -10.20 -10.44
N TYR A 77 -0.90 -10.39 -9.49
CA TYR A 77 -0.13 -11.62 -9.37
C TYR A 77 -1.02 -12.83 -9.10
N TYR A 78 -1.96 -12.70 -8.15
CA TYR A 78 -2.89 -13.78 -7.80
C TYR A 78 -3.78 -14.17 -8.99
N ASP A 79 -4.32 -13.18 -9.69
CA ASP A 79 -5.19 -13.42 -10.85
C ASP A 79 -4.38 -14.04 -12.00
N THR A 80 -3.16 -13.58 -12.24
CA THR A 80 -2.26 -14.17 -13.25
C THR A 80 -1.91 -15.63 -12.91
N ASP A 81 -1.58 -15.93 -11.65
CA ASP A 81 -1.27 -17.30 -11.22
C ASP A 81 -2.50 -18.22 -11.35
N ALA A 82 -3.70 -17.70 -11.09
CA ALA A 82 -4.95 -18.44 -11.28
C ALA A 82 -5.24 -18.72 -12.77
N GLU A 83 -5.05 -17.74 -13.65
CA GLU A 83 -5.21 -17.90 -15.10
C GLU A 83 -4.20 -18.92 -15.66
N VAL A 84 -2.93 -18.82 -15.26
CA VAL A 84 -1.89 -19.77 -15.66
C VAL A 84 -2.21 -21.17 -15.13
N GLY A 85 -2.64 -21.30 -13.88
CA GLY A 85 -3.06 -22.56 -13.30
C GLY A 85 -4.22 -23.21 -14.06
N SER A 86 -5.24 -22.43 -14.43
CA SER A 86 -6.36 -22.89 -15.26
C SER A 86 -5.89 -23.34 -16.64
N ALA A 87 -5.08 -22.54 -17.32
CA ALA A 87 -4.56 -22.89 -18.65
C ALA A 87 -3.68 -24.16 -18.62
N PHE A 88 -2.92 -24.37 -17.54
CA PHE A 88 -2.12 -25.58 -17.37
C PHE A 88 -2.99 -26.80 -17.08
N ALA A 89 -4.05 -26.66 -16.28
CA ALA A 89 -5.02 -27.73 -16.03
C ALA A 89 -5.77 -28.12 -17.31
N ASP A 90 -6.18 -27.14 -18.11
CA ASP A 90 -6.81 -27.35 -19.42
C ASP A 90 -5.85 -28.06 -20.38
N LEU A 91 -4.58 -27.66 -20.42
CA LEU A 91 -3.55 -28.33 -21.23
C LEU A 91 -3.33 -29.79 -20.77
N VAL A 92 -3.26 -30.04 -19.47
CA VAL A 92 -3.12 -31.41 -18.94
C VAL A 92 -4.34 -32.27 -19.30
N ALA A 93 -5.55 -31.72 -19.20
CA ALA A 93 -6.78 -32.40 -19.58
C ALA A 93 -6.87 -32.67 -21.10
N ASP A 94 -6.31 -31.79 -21.93
CA ASP A 94 -6.27 -31.95 -23.39
C ASP A 94 -5.20 -32.97 -23.84
N VAL A 95 -4.08 -33.04 -23.11
CA VAL A 95 -2.97 -33.97 -23.40
C VAL A 95 -3.20 -35.37 -22.83
N ASP A 96 -3.97 -35.51 -21.74
CA ASP A 96 -4.45 -36.79 -21.21
C ASP A 96 -5.97 -36.78 -20.95
N PRO A 97 -6.80 -36.84 -22.01
CA PRO A 97 -8.26 -36.76 -21.89
C PRO A 97 -8.90 -38.04 -21.31
N GLY A 98 -8.10 -39.02 -20.86
CA GLY A 98 -8.59 -40.34 -20.52
C GLY A 98 -7.82 -41.14 -19.47
N GLY A 99 -6.86 -40.56 -18.73
CA GLY A 99 -6.25 -41.18 -17.54
C GLY A 99 -5.81 -42.63 -17.73
N ALA A 100 -5.37 -42.99 -18.93
CA ALA A 100 -5.11 -44.38 -19.29
C ALA A 100 -3.95 -44.44 -20.26
N HIS A 101 -2.73 -44.55 -19.72
CA HIS A 101 -1.70 -45.48 -20.15
C HIS A 101 -0.75 -45.74 -18.95
N PRO A 102 -0.16 -46.96 -18.85
CA PRO A 102 0.25 -47.62 -17.60
C PRO A 102 1.33 -46.93 -16.77
#